data_AF-A0A1G6Z8J8-F1
#
_entry.id   AF-A0A1G6Z8J8-F1
#
_cell.length_a   1.000
_cell.length_b   1.000
_cell.length_c   1.000
_cell.angle_alpha   90.00
_cell.angle_beta   90.00
_cell.angle_gamma   90.00
#
_symmetry.space_group_name_H-M   'P 1'
#
loop_
_entity.id
_entity.type
_entity.pdbx_description
1 polymer ?
#
loop_
_entity_poly.entity_id
_entity_poly.type
_entity_poly.pdbx_seq_one_letter_code
_entity_poly.pdbx_strand_id
1 'polypeptide(L)'
;MNQDPLLAGLTSVARQESTRFADRNLRVRRSAVVHAVRMTPWVAGLALPSPACGQGWSGAGAGELHAVAEPVNCAHCLSSASARAAAVDADGIAQLPLPFPG
;
A
#
# COMPACT_ATOMS: atom_id res chain seq x y z
N MET A 1 33.56 10.12 4.02
CA MET A 1 32.34 9.33 3.76
C MET A 1 31.80 9.76 2.41
N ASN A 2 32.08 9.00 1.35
CA ASN A 2 31.58 9.32 0.00
C ASN A 2 30.13 8.81 -0.08
N GLN A 3 29.14 9.69 0.07
CA GLN A 3 27.74 9.32 -0.13
C GLN A 3 27.53 9.09 -1.63
N ASP A 4 27.18 7.88 -2.03
CA ASP A 4 26.84 7.55 -3.42
C ASP A 4 25.57 8.32 -3.83
N PRO A 5 25.64 9.24 -4.83
CA PRO A 5 24.51 10.04 -5.25
C PRO A 5 23.34 9.20 -5.82
N LEU A 6 23.63 8.02 -6.38
CA LEU A 6 22.60 7.09 -6.85
C LEU A 6 21.79 6.58 -5.65
N LEU A 7 22.49 6.06 -4.63
CA LEU A 7 21.85 5.56 -3.42
C LEU A 7 21.05 6.64 -2.70
N ALA A 8 21.57 7.87 -2.66
CA ALA A 8 20.86 9.02 -2.11
C ALA A 8 19.55 9.30 -2.87
N GLY A 9 19.60 9.26 -4.22
CA GLY A 9 18.42 9.39 -5.07
C GLY A 9 17.37 8.30 -4.80
N LEU A 10 17.78 7.03 -4.78
CA LEU A 10 16.89 5.90 -4.49
C LEU A 10 16.25 6.00 -3.09
N THR A 11 17.04 6.41 -2.10
CA THR A 11 16.57 6.61 -0.73
C THR A 11 15.52 7.71 -0.66
N SER A 12 15.73 8.82 -1.40
CA SER A 12 14.76 9.91 -1.49
C SER A 12 13.44 9.43 -2.10
N VAL A 13 13.50 8.64 -3.18
CA VAL A 13 12.30 8.06 -3.82
C VAL A 13 11.57 7.13 -2.86
N ALA A 14 12.27 6.19 -2.23
CA ALA A 14 11.67 5.25 -1.29
C ALA A 14 10.99 5.97 -0.11
N ARG A 15 11.63 7.01 0.43
CA ARG A 15 11.05 7.85 1.49
C ARG A 15 9.81 8.58 1.01
N GLN A 16 9.87 9.23 -0.16
CA GLN A 16 8.76 9.99 -0.70
C GLN A 16 7.52 9.09 -0.91
N GLU A 17 7.71 7.92 -1.51
CA GLU A 17 6.62 6.97 -1.72
C GLU A 17 6.09 6.40 -0.40
N SER A 18 6.98 6.08 0.55
CA SER A 18 6.56 5.62 1.89
C SER A 18 5.70 6.67 2.60
N THR A 19 6.08 7.94 2.56
CA THR A 19 5.29 9.04 3.14
C THR A 19 3.97 9.23 2.40
N ARG A 20 3.98 9.11 1.07
CA ARG A 20 2.77 9.29 0.24
C ARG A 20 1.71 8.22 0.52
N PHE A 21 2.14 7.00 0.82
CA PHE A 21 1.26 5.87 1.11
C PHE A 21 1.08 5.59 2.61
N ALA A 22 1.66 6.42 3.49
CA ALA A 22 1.39 6.37 4.91
C ALA A 22 -0.11 6.60 5.14
N ASP A 23 -0.76 5.64 5.81
CA ASP A 23 -2.21 5.66 6.08
C ASP A 23 -3.06 5.85 4.82
N ARG A 24 -2.63 5.29 3.68
CA ARG A 24 -3.40 5.29 2.43
C ARG A 24 -3.48 3.89 1.81
N ASN A 25 -4.60 3.64 1.15
CA ASN A 25 -4.75 2.51 0.25
C ASN A 25 -4.24 2.86 -1.16
N LEU A 26 -4.27 1.89 -2.07
CA LEU A 26 -3.66 2.01 -3.40
C LEU A 26 -4.64 1.70 -4.52
N ARG A 27 -4.64 2.53 -5.56
CA ARG A 27 -5.20 2.23 -6.88
C ARG A 27 -4.08 2.11 -7.91
N VAL A 28 -4.26 1.17 -8.84
CA VAL A 28 -3.36 1.01 -9.98
C VAL A 28 -3.97 1.73 -11.18
N ARG A 29 -3.24 2.69 -11.75
CA ARG A 29 -3.65 3.52 -12.90
C ARG A 29 -5.04 4.14 -12.67
N ARG A 30 -5.93 4.01 -13.65
CA ARG A 30 -7.33 4.49 -13.62
C ARG A 30 -8.32 3.42 -13.12
N SER A 31 -7.84 2.35 -12.48
CA SER A 31 -8.72 1.30 -11.95
C SER A 31 -9.55 1.85 -10.79
N ALA A 32 -10.83 1.48 -10.73
CA ALA A 32 -11.68 1.73 -9.57
C ALA A 32 -11.37 0.78 -8.39
N VAL A 33 -10.54 -0.24 -8.62
CA VAL A 33 -10.17 -1.24 -7.61
C VAL A 33 -9.13 -0.68 -6.64
N VAL A 34 -9.48 -0.68 -5.37
CA VAL A 34 -8.67 -0.23 -4.23
C VAL A 34 -8.08 -1.43 -3.51
N HIS A 35 -6.77 -1.42 -3.33
CA HIS A 35 -5.98 -2.46 -2.68
C HIS A 35 -5.42 -1.94 -1.35
N ALA A 36 -5.29 -2.84 -0.38
CA ALA A 36 -4.44 -2.60 0.78
C ALA A 36 -2.98 -2.45 0.33
N VAL A 37 -2.17 -1.75 1.12
CA VAL A 37 -0.76 -1.47 0.79
C VAL A 37 0.15 -2.29 1.67
N ARG A 38 1.19 -2.88 1.08
CA ARG A 38 2.33 -3.43 1.81
C ARG A 38 3.63 -2.84 1.29
N MET A 39 4.60 -2.68 2.19
CA MET A 39 5.98 -2.36 1.82
C MET A 39 6.67 -3.64 1.35
N THR A 40 7.04 -3.70 0.07
CA THR A 40 7.73 -4.85 -0.54
C THR A 40 9.20 -4.48 -0.80
N PRO A 41 10.15 -5.40 -0.58
CA PRO A 41 11.55 -5.19 -0.93
C PRO A 41 11.75 -4.72 -2.36
N TRP A 42 12.68 -3.80 -2.53
CA TRP A 42 13.07 -3.16 -3.79
C TRP A 42 14.61 -3.07 -3.89
N VAL A 43 15.12 -2.23 -4.79
CA VAL A 43 16.56 -2.08 -5.05
C VAL A 43 17.32 -1.56 -3.83
N ALA A 44 18.61 -1.93 -3.72
CA ALA A 44 19.53 -1.46 -2.69
C ALA A 44 19.05 -1.69 -1.24
N GLY A 45 18.23 -2.72 -1.01
CA GLY A 45 17.66 -3.03 0.31
C GLY A 45 16.55 -2.08 0.77
N LEU A 46 16.10 -1.17 -0.10
CA LEU A 46 14.96 -0.29 0.16
C LEU A 46 13.64 -1.04 -0.06
N ALA A 47 12.52 -0.41 0.28
CA ALA A 47 11.19 -0.95 0.03
C ALA A 47 10.29 0.09 -0.63
N LEU A 48 9.31 -0.38 -1.39
CA LEU A 48 8.28 0.45 -2.01
C LEU A 48 6.86 -0.05 -1.68
N PRO A 49 5.87 0.86 -1.68
CA PRO A 49 4.47 0.49 -1.54
C PRO A 49 4.04 -0.36 -2.75
N SER A 50 3.20 -1.35 -2.47
CA SER A 50 2.71 -2.32 -3.45
C SER A 50 1.36 -2.90 -2.99
N PRO A 51 0.54 -3.44 -3.91
CA PRO A 51 -0.70 -4.13 -3.52
C PRO A 51 -0.41 -5.28 -2.56
N ALA A 52 -1.05 -5.28 -1.39
CA ALA A 52 -0.85 -6.29 -0.36
C ALA A 52 -1.26 -7.70 -0.81
N CYS A 53 -2.17 -7.78 -1.77
CA CYS A 53 -2.60 -9.02 -2.41
C CYS A 53 -1.58 -9.61 -3.39
N GLY A 54 -0.46 -8.93 -3.65
CA GLY A 54 0.58 -9.40 -4.57
C GLY A 54 0.19 -9.29 -6.06
N GLN A 55 -0.88 -8.57 -6.37
CA GLN A 55 -1.21 -8.23 -7.76
C GLN A 55 -0.04 -7.48 -8.40
N GLY A 56 0.61 -8.12 -9.36
CA GLY A 56 1.61 -7.47 -10.20
C GLY A 56 0.94 -6.42 -11.09
N TRP A 57 1.64 -5.31 -11.31
CA TRP A 57 1.31 -4.34 -12.35
C TRP A 57 2.50 -4.24 -13.30
N SER A 58 2.23 -4.07 -14.59
CA SER A 58 3.26 -4.07 -15.63
C SER A 58 4.08 -2.77 -15.71
N GLY A 59 3.97 -1.89 -14.70
CA GLY A 59 4.58 -0.57 -14.69
C GLY A 59 5.98 -0.59 -14.07
N ALA A 60 6.96 -0.02 -14.76
CA ALA A 60 8.35 0.04 -14.32
C ALA A 60 8.62 1.00 -13.13
N GLY A 61 7.59 1.57 -12.49
CA GLY A 61 7.75 2.49 -11.37
C GLY A 61 6.46 2.82 -10.62
N ALA A 62 6.61 3.50 -9.48
CA ALA A 62 5.51 3.93 -8.59
C ALA A 62 4.58 4.98 -9.21
N GLY A 63 4.91 5.54 -10.37
CA GLY A 63 4.10 6.56 -11.05
C GLY A 63 2.71 6.09 -11.48
N GLU A 64 2.50 4.79 -11.62
CA GLU A 64 1.19 4.20 -11.90
C GLU A 64 0.38 3.88 -10.63
N LEU A 65 0.95 4.12 -9.45
CA LEU A 65 0.30 3.89 -8.17
C LEU A 65 -0.26 5.21 -7.64
N HIS A 66 -1.52 5.17 -7.25
CA HIS A 66 -2.23 6.30 -6.69
C HIS A 66 -2.60 5.98 -5.23
N ALA A 67 -2.08 6.79 -4.31
CA ALA A 67 -2.48 6.76 -2.91
C ALA A 67 -3.90 7.33 -2.78
N VAL A 68 -4.77 6.58 -2.11
CA VAL A 68 -6.20 6.89 -2.00
C VAL A 68 -6.68 6.69 -0.56
N ALA A 69 -7.73 7.41 -0.18
CA ALA A 69 -8.33 7.32 1.15
C ALA A 69 -9.47 6.28 1.20
N GLU A 70 -9.99 5.91 0.04
CA GLU A 70 -11.13 5.01 -0.10
C GLU A 70 -10.82 3.62 0.48
N PRO A 71 -11.85 2.94 1.02
CA PRO A 71 -11.68 1.61 1.59
C PRO A 71 -11.31 0.58 0.52
N VAL A 72 -10.62 -0.47 0.96
CA VAL A 72 -10.22 -1.60 0.10
C VAL A 72 -11.46 -2.32 -0.44
N ASN A 73 -11.54 -2.46 -1.76
CA ASN A 73 -12.63 -3.18 -2.44
C ASN A 73 -12.11 -4.35 -3.29
N CYS A 74 -10.79 -4.57 -3.34
CA CYS A 74 -10.21 -5.70 -4.04
C CYS A 74 -10.60 -7.01 -3.34
N ALA A 75 -11.32 -7.90 -4.05
CA ALA A 75 -11.74 -9.19 -3.52
C ALA A 75 -10.58 -10.04 -2.96
N HIS A 76 -9.39 -10.00 -3.59
CA HIS A 76 -8.24 -10.76 -3.11
C HIS A 76 -7.61 -10.15 -1.83
N CYS A 77 -7.62 -8.82 -1.70
CA CYS A 77 -7.25 -8.19 -0.44
C CYS A 77 -8.25 -8.55 0.66
N LEU A 78 -9.55 -8.54 0.36
CA LEU A 78 -10.60 -8.86 1.31
C LEU A 78 -10.60 -10.35 1.72
N SER A 79 -10.13 -11.25 0.86
CA SER A 79 -10.03 -12.68 1.18
C SER A 79 -8.77 -13.04 1.98
N SER A 80 -7.76 -12.17 2.00
CA SER A 80 -6.49 -12.42 2.68
C SER A 80 -6.41 -11.71 4.03
N ALA A 81 -6.21 -12.46 5.11
CA ALA A 81 -6.11 -11.90 6.46
C ALA A 81 -4.96 -10.89 6.60
N SER A 82 -3.80 -11.17 6.00
CA SER A 82 -2.65 -10.26 6.03
C SER A 82 -2.88 -8.98 5.23
N ALA A 83 -3.59 -9.07 4.10
CA ALA A 83 -3.92 -7.90 3.31
C ALA A 83 -4.99 -7.03 4.00
N ARG A 84 -5.99 -7.65 4.65
CA ARG A 84 -6.96 -6.91 5.48
C ARG A 84 -6.30 -6.19 6.64
N ALA A 85 -5.34 -6.83 7.33
CA ALA A 85 -4.60 -6.18 8.42
C ALA A 85 -3.77 -4.97 7.97
N ALA A 86 -3.43 -4.90 6.69
CA ALA A 86 -2.71 -3.79 6.08
C ALA A 86 -3.64 -2.78 5.38
N ALA A 87 -4.95 -3.01 5.38
CA ALA A 87 -5.91 -2.07 4.84
C ALA A 87 -6.03 -0.87 5.78
N VAL A 88 -6.08 0.32 5.20
CA VAL A 88 -6.43 1.52 5.96
C VAL A 88 -7.95 1.64 5.88
N ASP A 89 -8.62 1.49 7.02
CA ASP A 89 -10.04 1.77 7.11
C ASP A 89 -10.26 3.27 6.93
N ALA A 90 -11.12 3.63 5.98
CA ALA A 90 -11.42 5.03 5.66
C ALA A 90 -12.15 5.76 6.80
N ASP A 91 -12.49 5.06 7.89
CA ASP A 91 -13.29 5.61 8.97
C ASP A 91 -12.93 4.92 10.29
N GLY A 92 -12.34 5.68 11.21
CA GLY A 92 -12.11 5.28 12.59
C GLY A 92 -13.40 5.22 13.43
N ILE A 93 -14.51 4.75 12.88
CA ILE A 93 -15.77 4.58 13.61
C ILE A 93 -16.40 3.21 13.30
N ALA A 94 -16.39 2.39 14.35
CA ALA A 94 -17.32 1.30 14.64
C ALA A 94 -17.28 0.02 13.78
N GLN A 95 -16.49 -0.95 14.27
CA GLN A 95 -17.04 -2.30 14.43
C GLN A 95 -16.87 -2.72 15.90
N LEU A 96 -17.74 -2.20 16.77
CA LEU A 96 -17.92 -2.79 18.09
C LEU A 96 -18.45 -4.23 17.87
N PRO A 97 -17.87 -5.26 18.51
CA PRO A 97 -18.41 -6.61 18.42
C PRO A 97 -19.82 -6.61 19.04
N LEU A 98 -20.84 -6.94 18.23
CA LEU A 98 -22.18 -7.19 18.75
C LEU A 98 -22.13 -8.48 19.59
N PRO A 99 -22.57 -8.47 20.86
CA PRO A 99 -22.78 -9.69 21.61
C PRO A 99 -23.97 -10.45 21.00
N PHE A 100 -23.74 -11.69 20.56
CA PHE A 100 -24.81 -12.61 20.21
C PHE A 100 -25.61 -12.96 21.47
N PRO A 101 -26.96 -12.85 21.48
CA PRO A 101 -27.76 -13.47 22.53
C PRO A 101 -27.98 -14.95 22.19
N GLY A 102 -27.71 -15.82 23.17
CA GLY A 102 -28.24 -17.18 23.24
C GLY A 102 -29.54 -17.23 24.03
#